data_AF-A0A496WAQ9-F1
#
_entry.id   AF-A0A496WAQ9-F1
#
_cell.length_a   1.000
_cell.length_b   1.000
_cell.length_c   1.000
_cell.angle_alpha   90.00
_cell.angle_beta   90.00
_cell.angle_gamma   90.00
#
_symmetry.space_group_name_H-M   'P 1'
#
loop_
_entity.id
_entity.type
_entity.pdbx_description
1 polymer ?
#
loop_
_entity_poly.entity_id
_entity_poly.type
_entity_poly.pdbx_seq_one_letter_code
_entity_poly.pdbx_strand_id
1 'polypeptide(L)' 'MTQTAKLFTTGRSQAVRLPKAFRFEGKEVFIRKEG' A
#
# COMPACT_ATOMS: atom_id res chain seq x y z
N MET A 1 -10.16 10.19 -11.52
CA MET A 1 -9.52 10.96 -10.43
C MET A 1 -8.40 10.11 -9.85
N THR A 2 -7.18 10.64 -9.79
CA THR A 2 -6.05 9.96 -9.13
C THR A 2 -6.13 10.23 -7.63
N GLN A 3 -5.97 9.20 -6.81
CA GLN A 3 -5.91 9.33 -5.35
C GLN A 3 -4.48 9.01 -4.90
N THR A 4 -3.87 9.95 -4.16
CA THR A 4 -2.57 9.72 -3.54
C THR A 4 -2.73 8.99 -2.21
N ALA A 5 -1.72 8.24 -1.81
CA ALA A 5 -1.65 7.56 -0.53
C ALA A 5 -0.41 8.04 0.24
N LYS A 6 -0.48 8.05 1.57
CA LYS A 6 0.65 8.45 2.41
C LYS A 6 1.62 7.29 2.56
N LEU A 7 2.91 7.58 2.35
CA LEU A 7 4.01 6.72 2.80
C LEU A 7 4.27 6.95 4.28
N PHE A 8 4.59 5.87 4.98
CA PHE A 8 4.96 5.89 6.39
C PHE A 8 5.92 4.75 6.70
N THR A 9 6.50 4.76 7.90
CA THR A 9 7.37 3.67 8.37
C THR A 9 6.63 2.79 9.37
N THR A 10 6.89 1.48 9.32
CA THR A 10 6.44 0.51 10.31
C THR A 10 7.64 -0.34 10.73
N GLY A 11 8.11 -0.14 11.97
CA GLY A 11 9.41 -0.67 12.38
C GLY A 11 10.53 -0.17 11.46
N ARG A 12 11.25 -1.10 10.82
CA ARG A 12 12.34 -0.81 9.86
C ARG A 12 11.90 -0.78 8.39
N SER A 13 10.61 -0.96 8.10
CA SER A 13 10.08 -1.06 6.73
C SER A 13 9.32 0.20 6.32
N GLN A 14 9.35 0.51 5.02
CA GLN A 14 8.45 1.50 4.41
C GLN A 14 7.11 0.85 4.06
N ALA A 15 6.02 1.57 4.27
CA ALA A 15 4.67 1.11 4.01
C ALA A 15 3.80 2.21 3.36
N VAL A 16 2.74 1.78 2.68
CA VAL A 16 1.71 2.65 2.07
C VAL A 16 0.41 2.49 2.86
N ARG A 17 -0.23 3.59 3.24
CA ARG A 17 -1.57 3.52 3.85
C ARG A 17 -2.63 3.36 2.77
N LEU A 18 -3.26 2.19 2.69
CA LEU A 18 -4.34 1.92 1.74
C LEU A 18 -5.64 2.64 2.15
N PRO A 19 -6.15 3.58 1.33
CA PRO A 19 -7.49 4.15 1.51
C PRO A 19 -8.56 3.06 1.42
N LYS A 20 -9.74 3.30 2.00
CA LYS A 20 -10.83 2.30 2.08
C LYS A 20 -11.19 1.70 0.72
N ALA A 21 -11.20 2.52 -0.34
CA ALA A 21 -11.53 2.08 -1.70
C ALA A 21 -10.50 1.14 -2.35
N PHE A 22 -9.28 1.05 -1.80
CA PHE A 22 -8.17 0.24 -2.33
C PHE A 22 -7.75 -0.89 -1.37
N ARG A 23 -8.58 -1.23 -0.39
CA ARG A 23 -8.29 -2.35 0.52
C ARG A 23 -8.48 -3.68 -0.22
N PHE A 24 -7.60 -4.63 0.04
CA PHE A 24 -7.72 -6.01 -0.45
C PHE A 24 -8.40 -6.89 0.59
N GLU A 25 -9.00 -7.98 0.13
CA GLU A 25 -9.42 -9.08 1.00
C GLU A 25 -8.21 -10.00 1.29
N GLY A 26 -8.20 -10.63 2.46
CA GLY A 26 -7.13 -11.54 2.87
C GLY A 26 -6.01 -10.87 3.67
N LYS A 27 -4.85 -11.53 3.72
CA LYS A 27 -3.71 -11.14 4.57
C LYS A 27 -2.44 -10.79 3.79
N GLU A 28 -2.35 -11.22 2.52
CA GLU A 28 -1.13 -11.16 1.72
C GLU A 28 -1.46 -10.83 0.27
N VAL A 29 -0.53 -10.17 -0.41
CA VAL A 29 -0.64 -9.79 -1.83
C VAL A 29 0.71 -10.02 -2.52
N PHE A 30 0.67 -10.28 -3.83
CA PHE A 30 1.88 -10.28 -4.65
C PHE A 30 2.33 -8.85 -4.92
N ILE A 31 3.65 -8.62 -4.92
CA ILE A 31 4.25 -7.34 -5.24
C ILE A 31 5.28 -7.51 -6.36
N ARG A 32 5.24 -6.62 -7.35
CA ARG A 32 6.25 -6.50 -8.41
C ARG A 32 6.54 -5.01 -8.61
N LYS A 33 7.80 -4.67 -8.87
CA LYS A 33 8.20 -3.31 -9.24
C LYS A 33 8.25 -3.23 -10.77
N GLU A 34 7.38 -2.39 -11.32
CA GLU A 34 7.37 -2.03 -12.74
C GLU A 34 7.94 -0.63 -12.92
N GLY A 35 8.93 -0.48 -13.79
CA GLY A 35 9.60 0.80 -14.08
C GLY A 35 11.07 0.63 -14.42
#